data_AF-A0A524NJI0-F1
#
_entry.id   AF-A0A524NJI0-F1
#
_cell.length_a   1.000
_cell.length_b   1.000
_cell.length_c   1.000
_cell.angle_alpha   90.00
_cell.angle_beta   90.00
_cell.angle_gamma   90.00
#
_symmetry.space_group_name_H-M   'P 1'
#
loop_
_entity.id
_entity.type
_entity.pdbx_description
1 polymer ?
#
loop_
_entity_poly.entity_id
_entity_poly.type
_entity_poly.pdbx_seq_one_letter_code
_entity_poly.pdbx_strand_id
1 'polypeptide(L)' 'MKFAIGLVLMWIMATGCEKEYYDAPVNQPVFFEYRYLNNAWGVADNGWLIDSEGRQRGFNFPEDYRWPDSTGHLTLDDLE' A
#
# COMPACT_ATOMS: atom_id res chain seq x y z
N MET A 1 -17.20 39.84 -14.30
CA MET A 1 -17.82 38.51 -14.09
C MET A 1 -17.33 37.44 -15.07
N LYS A 2 -17.36 37.67 -16.39
CA LYS A 2 -16.89 36.67 -17.39
C LYS A 2 -15.42 36.23 -17.21
N PHE A 3 -14.54 37.16 -16.84
CA PHE A 3 -13.12 36.87 -16.56
C PHE A 3 -12.91 35.99 -15.31
N ALA A 4 -13.73 36.20 -14.27
CA ALA A 4 -13.67 35.42 -13.03
C ALA A 4 -14.15 33.96 -13.24
N ILE A 5 -15.16 33.77 -14.09
CA ILE A 5 -15.66 32.44 -14.46
C ILE A 5 -14.58 31.63 -15.18
N GLY A 6 -13.82 32.26 -16.09
CA GLY A 6 -12.71 31.61 -16.79
C GLY A 6 -11.60 31.13 -15.85
N LEU A 7 -11.24 31.94 -14.84
CA LEU A 7 -10.24 31.61 -13.83
C LEU A 7 -10.66 30.43 -12.95
N VAL A 8 -11.94 30.36 -12.56
CA VAL A 8 -12.49 29.25 -11.77
C VAL A 8 -12.47 27.94 -12.56
N LEU A 9 -12.85 27.98 -13.84
CA LEU A 9 -12.80 26.81 -14.73
C LEU A 9 -11.36 26.29 -14.93
N MET A 10 -10.38 27.18 -15.01
CA MET A 10 -8.97 26.81 -15.15
C MET A 10 -8.43 26.11 -13.89
N TRP A 11 -8.85 26.56 -12.71
CA TRP A 11 -8.49 25.93 -11.43
C TRP A 11 -9.03 24.52 -11.28
N ILE A 12 -10.29 24.27 -11.68
CA ILE A 12 -10.91 22.94 -11.60
C ILE A 12 -10.17 21.92 -12.48
N MET A 13 -9.64 22.35 -13.62
CA MET A 13 -8.88 21.49 -14.53
C MET A 13 -7.49 21.16 -13.98
N ALA A 14 -6.91 22.04 -13.15
CA ALA A 14 -5.58 21.84 -12.56
C ALA A 14 -5.58 20.90 -11.35
N THR A 15 -6.74 20.59 -10.75
CA THR A 15 -6.85 19.65 -9.62
C THR A 15 -7.08 18.20 -10.03
N GLY A 16 -7.02 17.89 -11.33
CA GLY A 16 -7.09 16.51 -11.81
C GLY A 16 -5.83 15.76 -11.39
N CYS A 17 -5.94 14.88 -10.40
CA CYS A 17 -4.89 13.94 -10.07
C CYS A 17 -4.81 12.88 -11.18
N GLU A 18 -3.64 12.70 -11.79
CA GLU A 18 -3.43 11.56 -12.71
C GLU A 18 -3.47 10.27 -11.89
N LYS A 19 -4.15 9.25 -12.41
CA LYS A 19 -4.08 7.92 -11.79
C LYS A 19 -2.66 7.41 -12.00
N GLU A 20 -1.91 7.31 -10.93
CA GLU A 20 -0.65 6.59 -10.94
C GLU A 20 -0.98 5.10 -11.15
N TYR A 21 -0.65 4.60 -12.34
CA TYR A 21 -0.78 3.18 -12.62
C TYR A 21 0.39 2.47 -11.94
N TYR A 22 0.08 1.66 -10.94
CA TYR A 22 1.05 0.78 -10.33
C TYR A 22 1.28 -0.43 -11.25
N ASP A 23 2.42 -0.46 -11.93
CA ASP A 23 2.89 -1.64 -12.64
C ASP A 23 3.54 -2.60 -11.63
N ALA A 24 2.72 -3.54 -11.15
CA ALA A 24 3.19 -4.58 -10.24
C ALA A 24 4.35 -5.38 -10.87
N PRO A 25 5.47 -5.57 -10.15
CA PRO A 25 6.52 -6.47 -10.60
C PRO A 25 5.97 -7.87 -10.90
N VAL A 26 6.46 -8.50 -11.98
CA VAL A 26 6.03 -9.85 -12.40
C VAL A 26 6.20 -10.89 -11.28
N ASN A 27 7.14 -10.65 -10.37
CA ASN A 27 7.50 -11.50 -9.25
C ASN A 27 7.08 -10.93 -7.89
N GLN A 28 6.11 -10.01 -7.83
CA GLN A 28 5.60 -9.50 -6.57
C GLN A 28 4.90 -10.63 -5.80
N PRO A 29 5.42 -11.02 -4.63
CA PRO A 29 4.94 -12.22 -3.94
C PRO A 29 3.65 -11.97 -3.15
N VAL A 30 3.40 -10.71 -2.73
CA VAL A 30 2.18 -10.26 -2.02
C VAL A 30 1.45 -9.24 -2.86
N PHE A 31 0.20 -9.50 -3.24
CA PHE A 31 -0.62 -8.54 -3.98
C PHE A 31 -1.39 -7.58 -3.08
N PHE A 32 -1.78 -8.03 -1.88
CA PHE A 32 -2.50 -7.21 -0.92
C PHE A 32 -2.06 -7.56 0.50
N GLU A 33 -1.93 -6.55 1.35
CA GLU A 33 -1.67 -6.69 2.77
C GLU A 33 -2.61 -5.77 3.56
N TYR A 34 -3.20 -6.32 4.63
CA TYR A 34 -3.79 -5.56 5.71
C TYR A 34 -3.00 -5.80 6.98
N ARG A 35 -2.57 -4.72 7.64
CA ARG A 35 -1.85 -4.78 8.90
C ARG A 35 -2.41 -3.80 9.92
N TYR A 36 -2.57 -4.29 11.14
CA TYR A 36 -2.83 -3.49 12.33
C TYR A 36 -1.57 -3.46 13.18
N LEU A 37 -0.98 -2.28 13.35
CA LEU A 37 0.16 -2.04 14.21
C LEU A 37 -0.22 -1.00 15.27
N ASN A 38 -0.13 -1.39 16.55
CA ASN A 38 -0.32 -0.51 17.69
C ASN A 38 0.95 -0.53 18.55
N ASN A 39 1.50 0.66 18.80
CA ASN A 39 2.72 0.86 19.59
C ASN A 39 2.44 1.44 21.00
N ALA A 40 1.18 1.49 21.44
CA ALA A 40 0.79 2.05 22.73
C ALA A 40 0.48 0.95 23.76
N TRP A 41 1.01 1.13 24.99
CA TRP A 41 0.79 0.24 26.16
C TRP A 41 1.09 -1.25 25.91
N GLY A 42 2.03 -1.50 24.99
CA GLY A 42 2.36 -2.80 24.43
C GLY A 42 2.65 -2.63 22.93
N VAL A 43 3.13 -3.70 22.29
CA VAL A 43 3.07 -3.82 20.83
C VAL A 43 1.88 -4.71 20.52
N ALA A 44 1.11 -4.38 19.50
CA ALA A 44 0.20 -5.32 18.84
C ALA A 44 0.47 -5.28 17.34
N ASP A 45 0.72 -6.44 16.75
CA ASP A 45 1.02 -6.58 15.33
C ASP A 45 0.31 -7.79 14.77
N ASN A 46 -0.74 -7.56 13.98
CA ASN A 46 -1.52 -8.63 13.40
C ASN A 46 -2.14 -8.20 12.07
N GLY A 47 -2.45 -9.16 11.22
CA GLY A 47 -2.93 -8.85 9.89
C GLY A 47 -3.11 -10.07 9.03
N TRP A 48 -3.26 -9.82 7.74
CA TRP A 48 -3.30 -10.84 6.71
C TRP A 48 -2.80 -10.29 5.39
N LEU A 49 -2.34 -11.18 4.53
CA LEU A 49 -1.89 -10.88 3.19
C LEU A 49 -2.49 -11.87 2.19
N ILE A 50 -2.54 -11.48 0.91
CA ILE A 50 -2.92 -12.34 -0.21
C ILE A 50 -1.71 -12.44 -1.12
N ASP A 51 -1.21 -13.66 -1.31
CA ASP A 51 -0.05 -13.93 -2.15
C ASP A 51 -0.40 -14.00 -3.64
N SER A 52 0.62 -14.12 -4.49
CA SER A 52 0.46 -14.21 -5.95
C SER A 52 -0.36 -15.40 -6.45
N GLU A 53 -0.52 -16.45 -5.62
CA GLU A 53 -1.39 -17.59 -5.90
C GLU A 53 -2.84 -17.35 -5.43
N GLY A 54 -3.13 -16.18 -4.85
CA GLY A 54 -4.43 -15.83 -4.28
C GLY A 54 -4.69 -16.44 -2.91
N ARG A 55 -3.66 -16.99 -2.24
CA ARG A 55 -3.82 -17.59 -0.91
C ARG A 55 -3.77 -16.50 0.15
N GLN A 56 -4.77 -16.48 1.02
CA GLN A 56 -4.79 -15.61 2.18
C GLN A 56 -3.97 -16.23 3.33
N ARG A 57 -3.02 -15.46 3.87
CA ARG A 57 -2.18 -15.86 5.01
C ARG A 57 -2.34 -14.84 6.13
N GLY A 58 -2.73 -15.31 7.31
CA GLY A 58 -2.87 -14.46 8.50
C GLY A 58 -1.60 -14.50 9.34
N PHE A 59 -1.30 -13.40 10.02
CA PHE A 59 -0.23 -13.34 11.02
C PHE A 59 -0.74 -12.67 12.30
N ASN A 60 -0.23 -13.12 13.44
CA ASN A 60 -0.55 -12.57 14.75
C ASN A 60 0.71 -12.62 15.60
N PHE A 61 1.24 -11.45 15.94
CA PHE A 61 2.53 -11.25 16.59
C PHE A 61 3.65 -12.04 15.91
N PRO A 62 3.97 -11.69 14.65
CA PRO A 62 5.04 -12.37 13.92
C PRO A 62 6.38 -12.20 14.65
N GLU A 63 7.00 -13.31 15.03
CA GLU A 63 8.28 -13.31 15.74
C GLU A 63 9.42 -12.81 14.83
N ASP A 64 9.37 -13.17 13.54
CA ASP A 64 10.40 -12.86 12.54
C ASP A 64 9.84 -11.98 11.40
N TYR A 65 9.10 -10.91 11.73
CA TYR A 65 8.59 -10.02 10.70
C TYR A 65 9.72 -9.28 9.97
N ARG A 66 9.84 -9.50 8.67
CA ARG A 66 10.74 -8.74 7.81
C ARG A 66 10.04 -7.49 7.30
N TRP A 67 10.68 -6.35 7.51
CA TRP A 67 10.20 -5.08 6.99
C TRP A 67 10.45 -4.97 5.49
N PRO A 68 9.57 -4.28 4.73
CA PRO A 68 9.86 -3.94 3.36
C PRO A 68 11.20 -3.20 3.25
N ASP A 69 11.89 -3.42 2.14
CA ASP A 69 13.17 -2.77 1.86
C ASP A 69 13.01 -1.24 1.67
N SER A 70 14.11 -0.56 1.34
CA SER A 70 14.07 0.90 1.11
C SER A 70 13.17 1.34 -0.05
N THR A 71 12.72 0.40 -0.90
CA THR A 71 11.78 0.65 -1.99
C THR A 71 10.32 0.37 -1.59
N GLY A 72 10.10 -0.15 -0.38
CA GLY A 72 8.77 -0.49 0.12
C GLY A 72 8.28 -1.85 -0.37
N HIS A 73 9.19 -2.76 -0.74
CA HIS A 73 8.84 -4.07 -1.28
C HIS A 73 9.37 -5.23 -0.42
N LEU A 74 8.66 -6.37 -0.47
CA LEU A 74 9.06 -7.64 0.16
C LEU A 74 9.35 -8.66 -0.94
N THR A 75 10.43 -9.43 -0.79
CA THR A 75 10.74 -10.55 -1.69
C THR A 75 9.98 -11.81 -1.27
N LEU A 76 9.97 -12.84 -2.13
CA LEU A 76 9.33 -14.11 -1.81
C LEU A 76 9.98 -14.76 -0.59
N ASP A 77 11.32 -14.70 -0.52
CA ASP A 77 12.13 -15.23 0.57
C ASP A 77 11.89 -14.48 1.91
N ASP A 78 11.26 -13.30 1.87
CA ASP A 78 10.87 -12.55 3.07
C ASP A 78 9.53 -13.00 3.66
N LEU A 79 8.78 -13.85 2.95
CA LEU A 79 7.50 -14.40 3.38
C LEU A 79 7.60 -15.83 3.96
N GLU A 80 8.79 -16.45 3.90
CA GLU A 80 9.10 -17.78 4.46
C GLU A 80 9.78 -17.68 5.82
#